data_AF-A0A286ILJ7-F1
#
_entry.id   AF-A0A286ILJ7-F1
#
_cell.length_a   1.000
_cell.length_b   1.000
_cell.length_c   1.000
_cell.angle_alpha   90.00
_cell.angle_beta   90.00
_cell.angle_gamma   90.00
#
_symmetry.space_group_name_H-M   'P 1'
#
loop_
_entity.id
_entity.type
_entity.pdbx_description
1 polymer ?
#
loop_
_entity_poly.entity_id
_entity_poly.type
_entity_poly.pdbx_seq_one_letter_code
_entity_poly.pdbx_strand_id
1 'polypeptide(L)'
;MRLAIILILIINSFIGRAQSIEATYELGNLLYSEGNFSAAEDVLRRVLYFDKNEEYGAKVNLIYANSLYHSGKFSEANYYYDLAYFSASDASKVDILLQKTSCYLLLQNYSYARIELFNLPESLNEDQDKMKVFYTAMLEFAEGNFPESEDAFKQIASDTTRVDVLFDKNTKIDKLKPKTAKILSIIVPGLGQIYAGDWKAGINSLVLTGGLFYLGLNSGIKNSFLDAAISVLPWFQRYYMGGFKKAELIAKAKILERRHEVFNELLEVVEK
;
A
#
# COMPACT_ATOMS: atom_id res chain seq x y z
N MET A 1 59.02 -20.58 11.68
CA MET A 1 57.55 -20.48 11.81
C MET A 1 56.96 -19.22 11.18
N ARG A 2 57.40 -18.00 11.53
CA ARG A 2 56.90 -16.74 10.91
C ARG A 2 57.07 -16.67 9.38
N LEU A 3 58.22 -17.09 8.86
CA LEU A 3 58.50 -17.13 7.42
C LEU A 3 57.58 -18.09 6.64
N ALA A 4 57.22 -19.23 7.25
CA ALA A 4 56.32 -20.21 6.62
C ALA A 4 54.88 -19.68 6.56
N ILE A 5 54.42 -18.97 7.59
CA ILE A 5 53.09 -18.33 7.62
C ILE A 5 53.01 -17.22 6.55
N ILE A 6 54.06 -16.41 6.40
CA ILE A 6 54.14 -15.38 5.36
C ILE A 6 54.12 -16.02 3.97
N LEU A 7 54.85 -17.13 3.76
CA LEU A 7 54.86 -17.83 2.49
C LEU A 7 53.48 -18.42 2.15
N ILE A 8 52.79 -19.00 3.14
CA ILE A 8 51.43 -19.53 2.98
C ILE A 8 50.44 -18.42 2.64
N LEU A 9 50.52 -17.25 3.29
CA LEU A 9 49.65 -16.11 2.99
C LEU A 9 49.92 -15.56 1.58
N ILE A 10 51.18 -15.47 1.15
CA ILE A 10 51.56 -15.01 -0.19
C ILE A 10 51.06 -16.01 -1.25
N ILE A 11 51.25 -17.32 -1.04
CA ILE A 11 50.79 -18.35 -1.97
C ILE A 11 49.26 -18.34 -2.10
N ASN A 12 48.53 -18.19 -0.99
CA ASN A 12 47.06 -18.08 -1.04
C ASN A 12 46.59 -16.79 -1.74
N SER A 13 47.36 -15.70 -1.65
CA SER A 13 47.06 -14.44 -2.36
C SER A 13 47.17 -14.58 -3.88
N PHE A 14 48.03 -15.49 -4.38
CA PHE A 14 48.20 -15.74 -5.82
C PHE A 14 47.24 -16.79 -6.38
N ILE A 15 46.61 -17.62 -5.53
CA ILE A 15 45.66 -18.67 -5.95
C ILE A 15 44.21 -18.15 -5.93
N GLY A 16 43.92 -17.08 -5.18
CA GLY A 16 42.61 -16.44 -5.18
C GLY A 16 42.30 -15.76 -6.52
N ARG A 17 41.66 -16.49 -7.44
CA ARG A 17 40.99 -15.85 -8.58
C ARG A 17 39.73 -15.16 -8.07
N ALA A 18 39.59 -13.86 -8.34
CA ALA A 18 38.32 -13.17 -8.14
C ALA A 18 37.23 -13.92 -8.93
N GLN A 19 36.03 -14.02 -8.36
CA GLN A 19 34.88 -14.61 -9.05
C GLN A 19 34.64 -13.83 -10.35
N SER A 20 34.48 -14.53 -11.47
CA SER A 20 34.18 -13.87 -12.74
C SER A 20 32.78 -13.25 -12.69
N ILE A 21 32.54 -12.24 -13.55
CA ILE A 21 31.21 -11.63 -13.69
C ILE A 21 30.19 -12.70 -14.08
N GLU A 22 30.52 -13.58 -15.03
CA GLU A 22 29.72 -14.74 -15.41
C GLU A 22 29.37 -15.64 -14.22
N ALA A 23 30.36 -16.04 -13.40
CA ALA A 23 30.10 -16.88 -12.23
C ALA A 23 29.28 -16.15 -11.15
N THR A 24 29.32 -14.82 -11.13
CA THR A 24 28.49 -13.99 -10.25
C THR A 24 27.06 -13.93 -10.77
N TYR A 25 26.89 -13.77 -12.08
CA TYR A 25 25.59 -13.80 -12.76
C TYR A 25 24.88 -15.13 -12.56
N GLU A 26 25.55 -16.25 -12.83
CA GLU A 26 25.01 -17.60 -12.63
C GLU A 26 24.60 -17.86 -11.17
N LEU A 27 25.40 -17.39 -10.20
CA LEU A 27 25.04 -17.46 -8.78
C LEU A 27 23.78 -16.64 -8.47
N GLY A 28 23.63 -15.46 -9.08
CA GLY A 28 22.46 -14.61 -8.91
C GLY A 28 21.20 -15.29 -9.44
N ASN A 29 21.27 -15.92 -10.61
CA ASN A 29 20.17 -16.70 -11.20
C ASN A 29 19.78 -17.89 -10.32
N LEU A 30 20.77 -18.64 -9.82
CA LEU A 30 20.54 -19.76 -8.91
C LEU A 30 19.79 -19.30 -7.66
N LEU A 31 20.29 -18.27 -6.98
CA LEU A 31 19.66 -17.73 -5.77
C LEU A 31 18.24 -17.23 -6.03
N TYR A 32 18.00 -16.60 -7.18
CA TYR A 32 16.66 -16.19 -7.59
C TYR A 32 15.74 -17.41 -7.75
N SER A 33 16.19 -18.45 -8.45
CA SER A 33 15.41 -19.68 -8.65
C SER A 33 15.14 -20.45 -7.35
N GLU A 34 16.02 -20.31 -6.35
CA GLU A 34 15.83 -20.86 -5.00
C GLU A 34 14.89 -20.00 -4.14
N GLY A 35 14.42 -18.86 -4.65
CA GLY A 35 13.57 -17.91 -3.93
C GLY A 35 14.32 -17.03 -2.94
N ASN A 36 15.66 -17.04 -2.95
CA ASN A 36 16.48 -16.19 -2.11
C ASN A 36 16.68 -14.81 -2.74
N PHE A 37 15.59 -14.06 -2.87
CA PHE A 37 15.55 -12.79 -3.60
C PHE A 37 16.49 -11.72 -3.04
N SER A 38 16.66 -11.65 -1.71
CA SER A 38 17.58 -10.69 -1.10
C SER A 38 19.05 -11.00 -1.44
N ALA A 39 19.45 -12.27 -1.45
CA ALA A 39 20.81 -12.63 -1.84
C ALA A 39 21.02 -12.49 -3.35
N ALA A 40 20.01 -12.84 -4.15
CA ALA A 40 20.02 -12.62 -5.59
C ALA A 40 20.21 -11.13 -5.92
N GLU A 41 19.49 -10.24 -5.23
CA GLU A 41 19.66 -8.78 -5.35
C GLU A 41 21.12 -8.37 -5.15
N ASP A 42 21.74 -8.73 -4.02
CA ASP A 42 23.12 -8.33 -3.71
C ASP A 42 24.14 -8.87 -4.73
N VAL A 43 23.88 -10.05 -5.28
CA VAL A 43 24.76 -10.68 -6.28
C VAL A 43 24.57 -10.02 -7.65
N LEU A 44 23.33 -9.82 -8.10
CA LEU A 44 23.02 -9.21 -9.39
C LEU A 44 23.39 -7.73 -9.44
N ARG A 45 23.25 -6.99 -8.32
CA ARG A 45 23.75 -5.62 -8.19
C ARG A 45 25.27 -5.55 -8.41
N ARG A 46 26.02 -6.55 -7.93
CA ARG A 46 27.47 -6.63 -8.20
C ARG A 46 27.76 -6.89 -9.67
N VAL A 47 26.97 -7.73 -10.35
CA VAL A 47 27.11 -7.93 -11.80
C VAL A 47 26.97 -6.60 -12.53
N LEU A 48 25.91 -5.85 -12.28
CA LEU A 48 25.69 -4.53 -12.89
C LEU A 48 26.80 -3.52 -12.58
N TYR A 49 27.34 -3.53 -11.37
CA TYR A 49 28.42 -2.62 -10.96
C TYR A 49 29.76 -2.92 -11.65
N PHE A 50 30.08 -4.20 -11.84
CA PHE A 50 31.37 -4.63 -12.43
C PHE A 50 31.31 -4.85 -13.94
N ASP A 51 30.13 -4.81 -14.57
CA ASP A 51 29.92 -4.95 -16.01
C ASP A 51 30.34 -3.70 -16.81
N LYS A 52 31.66 -3.45 -16.84
CA LYS A 52 32.23 -2.28 -17.54
C LYS A 52 32.03 -2.29 -19.06
N ASN A 53 31.74 -3.45 -19.63
CA ASN A 53 31.59 -3.64 -21.08
C ASN A 53 30.11 -3.69 -21.50
N GLU A 54 29.17 -3.49 -20.58
CA GLU A 54 27.71 -3.52 -20.81
C GLU A 54 27.22 -4.85 -21.42
N GLU A 55 27.89 -5.96 -21.12
CA GLU A 55 27.58 -7.29 -21.68
C GLU A 55 26.40 -7.96 -20.96
N TYR A 56 26.19 -7.62 -19.70
CA TYR A 56 25.23 -8.27 -18.80
C TYR A 56 24.04 -7.38 -18.44
N GLY A 57 24.14 -6.06 -18.58
CA GLY A 57 23.05 -5.12 -18.24
C GLY A 57 21.69 -5.59 -18.75
N ALA A 58 21.55 -5.79 -20.06
CA ALA A 58 20.33 -6.28 -20.71
C ALA A 58 19.85 -7.65 -20.16
N LYS A 59 20.79 -8.57 -19.86
CA LYS A 59 20.49 -9.92 -19.37
C LYS A 59 20.04 -9.94 -17.91
N VAL A 60 20.52 -9.00 -17.11
CA VAL A 60 20.37 -8.97 -15.65
C VAL A 60 19.17 -8.15 -15.20
N ASN A 61 18.86 -7.06 -15.90
CA ASN A 61 17.88 -6.06 -15.45
C ASN A 61 16.54 -6.68 -15.05
N LEU A 62 16.02 -7.65 -15.82
CA LEU A 62 14.74 -8.29 -15.52
C LEU A 62 14.76 -9.08 -14.21
N ILE A 63 15.78 -9.93 -14.02
CA ILE A 63 15.89 -10.80 -12.84
C ILE A 63 16.21 -9.97 -11.60
N TYR A 64 16.99 -8.90 -11.76
CA TYR A 64 17.24 -7.95 -10.70
C TYR A 64 15.98 -7.18 -10.31
N ALA A 65 15.18 -6.72 -11.28
CA ALA A 65 13.89 -6.07 -11.03
C ALA A 65 12.91 -7.01 -10.30
N ASN A 66 12.81 -8.28 -10.73
CA ASN A 66 11.97 -9.27 -10.05
C ASN A 66 12.45 -9.51 -8.60
N SER A 67 13.76 -9.58 -8.37
CA SER A 67 14.34 -9.74 -7.03
C SER A 67 14.00 -8.56 -6.11
N LEU A 68 14.08 -7.33 -6.65
CA LEU A 68 13.67 -6.11 -5.96
C LEU A 68 12.16 -6.10 -5.65
N TYR A 69 11.33 -6.54 -6.61
CA TYR A 69 9.89 -6.66 -6.46
C TYR A 69 9.53 -7.59 -5.29
N HIS A 70 10.09 -8.80 -5.27
CA HIS A 70 9.85 -9.75 -4.17
C HIS A 70 10.41 -9.28 -2.82
N SER A 71 11.39 -8.37 -2.83
CA SER A 71 11.94 -7.74 -1.63
C SER A 71 11.15 -6.49 -1.19
N GLY A 72 10.05 -6.16 -1.87
CA GLY A 72 9.19 -5.01 -1.56
C GLY A 72 9.73 -3.65 -2.02
N LYS A 73 10.82 -3.63 -2.81
CA LYS A 73 11.47 -2.40 -3.31
C LYS A 73 10.85 -1.95 -4.64
N PHE A 74 9.55 -1.71 -4.64
CA PHE A 74 8.76 -1.50 -5.87
C PHE A 74 9.22 -0.31 -6.73
N SER A 75 9.68 0.78 -6.10
CA SER A 75 10.17 1.94 -6.85
C SER A 75 11.47 1.64 -7.61
N GLU A 76 12.38 0.89 -6.99
CA GLU A 76 13.63 0.47 -7.64
C GLU A 76 13.35 -0.60 -8.69
N ALA A 77 12.44 -1.54 -8.38
CA ALA A 77 12.01 -2.55 -9.34
C ALA A 77 11.48 -1.91 -10.62
N ASN A 78 10.64 -0.88 -10.53
CA ASN A 78 10.14 -0.14 -11.70
C ASN A 78 11.25 0.45 -12.57
N TYR A 79 12.27 1.06 -11.96
CA TYR A 79 13.41 1.59 -12.71
C TYR A 79 14.12 0.49 -13.51
N TYR A 80 14.37 -0.67 -12.91
CA TYR A 80 15.03 -1.78 -13.61
C TYR A 80 14.11 -2.51 -14.59
N TYR A 81 12.80 -2.50 -14.38
CA TYR A 81 11.84 -2.94 -15.39
C TYR A 81 11.87 -2.06 -16.63
N ASP A 82 11.99 -0.73 -16.48
CA ASP A 82 12.16 0.16 -17.63
C ASP A 82 13.42 -0.18 -18.42
N LEU A 83 14.55 -0.42 -17.74
CA LEU A 83 15.78 -0.84 -18.40
C LEU A 83 15.63 -2.20 -19.09
N ALA A 84 14.96 -3.16 -18.45
CA ALA A 84 14.69 -4.48 -19.03
C ALA A 84 13.80 -4.40 -20.28
N TYR A 85 12.81 -3.52 -20.28
CA TYR A 85 11.83 -3.35 -21.36
C TYR A 85 12.49 -3.05 -22.71
N PHE A 86 13.51 -2.19 -22.73
CA PHE A 86 14.19 -1.80 -23.97
C PHE A 86 15.03 -2.92 -24.59
N SER A 87 15.48 -3.88 -23.78
CA SER A 87 16.22 -5.06 -24.24
C SER A 87 15.36 -6.32 -24.43
N ALA A 88 14.08 -6.26 -24.05
CA ALA A 88 13.20 -7.42 -24.06
C ALA A 88 12.64 -7.74 -25.45
N SER A 89 12.34 -9.01 -25.67
CA SER A 89 11.49 -9.44 -26.80
C SER A 89 10.06 -8.94 -26.62
N ASP A 90 9.29 -8.84 -27.72
CA ASP A 90 7.91 -8.34 -27.64
C ASP A 90 7.01 -9.19 -26.74
N ALA A 91 7.23 -10.51 -26.70
CA ALA A 91 6.51 -11.40 -25.79
C ALA A 91 6.80 -11.06 -24.31
N SER A 92 8.06 -10.83 -23.97
CA SER A 92 8.48 -10.52 -22.59
C SER A 92 8.12 -9.08 -22.16
N LYS A 93 7.93 -8.15 -23.11
CA LYS A 93 7.54 -6.77 -22.81
C LYS A 93 6.18 -6.69 -22.14
N VAL A 94 5.24 -7.54 -22.52
CA VAL A 94 3.89 -7.59 -21.92
C VAL A 94 3.99 -7.91 -20.42
N ASP A 95 4.77 -8.94 -20.08
CA ASP A 95 4.96 -9.35 -18.68
C ASP A 95 5.65 -8.23 -17.87
N ILE A 96 6.63 -7.55 -18.47
CA ILE A 96 7.29 -6.40 -17.83
C ILE A 96 6.30 -5.26 -17.56
N LEU A 97 5.43 -4.91 -18.52
CA LEU A 97 4.41 -3.87 -18.33
C LEU A 97 3.39 -4.25 -17.24
N LEU A 98 2.99 -5.52 -17.17
CA LEU A 98 2.13 -6.03 -16.10
C LEU A 98 2.82 -5.91 -14.73
N GLN A 99 4.10 -6.27 -14.63
CA GLN A 99 4.85 -6.11 -13.37
C GLN A 99 5.03 -4.66 -12.97
N LYS A 100 5.26 -3.76 -13.94
CA LYS A 100 5.30 -2.32 -13.67
C LYS A 100 3.97 -1.79 -13.15
N THR A 101 2.86 -2.23 -13.76
CA THR A 101 1.50 -1.91 -13.28
C THR A 101 1.35 -2.30 -11.82
N SER A 102 1.76 -3.53 -11.46
CA SER A 102 1.73 -4.03 -10.08
C SER A 102 2.51 -3.14 -9.12
N CYS A 103 3.76 -2.78 -9.45
CA CYS A 103 4.56 -1.85 -8.67
C CYS A 103 3.85 -0.50 -8.46
N TYR A 104 3.27 0.07 -9.52
CA TYR A 104 2.57 1.35 -9.42
C TYR A 104 1.32 1.27 -8.55
N LEU A 105 0.55 0.18 -8.61
CA LEU A 105 -0.59 -0.05 -7.72
C LEU A 105 -0.15 -0.14 -6.25
N LEU A 106 0.93 -0.88 -5.96
CA LEU A 106 1.49 -1.02 -4.61
C LEU A 106 2.03 0.31 -4.05
N LEU A 107 2.54 1.17 -4.92
CA LEU A 107 2.99 2.52 -4.60
C LEU A 107 1.84 3.55 -4.57
N GLN A 108 0.61 3.15 -4.86
CA GLN A 108 -0.57 4.02 -4.99
C GLN A 108 -0.41 5.11 -6.07
N ASN A 109 0.43 4.86 -7.08
CA ASN A 109 0.67 5.72 -8.23
C ASN A 109 -0.30 5.36 -9.37
N TYR A 110 -1.60 5.56 -9.13
CA TYR A 110 -2.69 5.10 -10.00
C TYR A 110 -2.62 5.64 -11.44
N SER A 111 -2.19 6.89 -11.62
CA SER A 111 -2.03 7.48 -12.96
C SER A 111 -0.99 6.74 -13.80
N TYR A 112 0.12 6.31 -13.20
CA TYR A 112 1.14 5.54 -13.92
C TYR A 112 0.67 4.10 -14.17
N ALA A 113 0.02 3.45 -13.20
CA ALA A 113 -0.58 2.13 -13.41
C ALA A 113 -1.56 2.13 -14.60
N ARG A 114 -2.40 3.18 -14.71
CA ARG A 114 -3.33 3.36 -15.83
C ARG A 114 -2.62 3.49 -17.18
N ILE A 115 -1.52 4.24 -17.22
CA ILE A 115 -0.71 4.41 -18.44
C ILE A 115 -0.11 3.08 -18.88
N GLU A 116 0.47 2.30 -17.96
CA GLU A 116 1.05 0.99 -18.31
C GLU A 116 0.00 0.01 -18.82
N LEU A 117 -1.19 -0.03 -18.19
CA LEU A 117 -2.32 -0.84 -18.69
C LEU A 117 -2.79 -0.42 -20.08
N PHE A 118 -2.78 0.88 -20.38
CA PHE A 118 -3.14 1.40 -21.70
C PHE A 118 -2.09 1.05 -22.78
N ASN A 119 -0.82 0.90 -22.38
CA ASN A 119 0.27 0.54 -23.28
C ASN A 119 0.34 -0.95 -23.61
N LEU A 120 -0.51 -1.79 -22.99
CA LEU A 120 -0.57 -3.21 -23.33
C LEU A 120 -1.10 -3.42 -24.76
N PRO A 121 -0.54 -4.38 -25.52
CA PRO A 121 -1.02 -4.69 -26.86
C PRO A 121 -2.44 -5.28 -26.83
N GLU A 122 -3.14 -5.25 -27.97
CA GLU A 122 -4.48 -5.82 -28.11
C GLU A 122 -4.48 -7.35 -28.01
N SER A 123 -3.42 -8.01 -28.49
CA SER A 123 -3.27 -9.46 -28.43
C SER A 123 -2.53 -9.87 -27.17
N LEU A 124 -3.26 -10.46 -26.22
CA LEU A 124 -2.75 -11.02 -24.97
C LEU A 124 -3.05 -12.51 -24.93
N ASN A 125 -2.20 -13.28 -24.25
CA ASN A 125 -2.56 -14.65 -23.89
C ASN A 125 -3.59 -14.63 -22.73
N GLU A 126 -4.20 -15.79 -22.44
CA GLU A 126 -5.26 -15.90 -21.44
C GLU A 126 -4.83 -15.42 -20.03
N ASP A 127 -3.60 -15.73 -19.61
CA ASP A 127 -3.09 -15.36 -18.30
C ASP A 127 -2.80 -13.85 -18.20
N GLN A 128 -2.25 -13.28 -19.25
CA GLN A 128 -1.98 -11.84 -19.36
C GLN A 128 -3.28 -11.03 -19.38
N ASP A 129 -4.31 -11.52 -20.08
CA ASP A 129 -5.61 -10.86 -20.13
C ASP A 129 -6.29 -10.89 -18.76
N LYS A 130 -6.29 -12.04 -18.06
CA LYS A 130 -6.76 -12.13 -16.67
C LYS A 130 -6.03 -11.17 -15.74
N MET A 131 -4.71 -11.08 -15.86
CA MET A 131 -3.89 -10.17 -15.04
C MET A 131 -4.21 -8.70 -15.33
N LYS A 132 -4.39 -8.34 -16.60
CA LYS A 132 -4.82 -7.00 -17.01
C LYS A 132 -6.17 -6.65 -16.37
N VAL A 133 -7.16 -7.55 -16.47
CA VAL A 133 -8.48 -7.35 -15.88
C VAL A 133 -8.40 -7.22 -14.35
N PHE A 134 -7.58 -8.04 -13.69
CA PHE A 134 -7.34 -7.96 -12.26
C PHE A 134 -6.76 -6.61 -11.85
N TYR A 135 -5.72 -6.13 -12.51
CA TYR A 135 -5.13 -4.81 -12.23
C TYR A 135 -6.08 -3.66 -12.57
N THR A 136 -6.89 -3.78 -13.62
CA THR A 136 -7.99 -2.82 -13.89
C THR A 136 -8.98 -2.81 -12.74
N ALA A 137 -9.44 -3.97 -12.26
CA ALA A 137 -10.39 -4.05 -11.15
C ALA A 137 -9.84 -3.36 -9.88
N MET A 138 -8.57 -3.59 -9.55
CA MET A 138 -7.89 -2.95 -8.43
C MET A 138 -7.76 -1.43 -8.61
N LEU A 139 -7.35 -0.98 -9.80
CA LEU A 139 -7.17 0.43 -10.14
C LEU A 139 -8.50 1.20 -10.02
N GLU A 140 -9.56 0.70 -10.64
CA GLU A 140 -10.87 1.34 -10.61
C GLU A 140 -11.45 1.35 -9.18
N PHE A 141 -11.23 0.30 -8.39
CA PHE A 141 -11.63 0.27 -6.98
C PHE A 141 -10.91 1.38 -6.19
N ALA A 142 -9.59 1.51 -6.38
CA ALA A 142 -8.76 2.45 -5.66
C ALA A 142 -9.10 3.92 -6.00
N GLU A 143 -9.47 4.20 -7.25
CA GLU A 143 -9.90 5.52 -7.70
C GLU A 143 -11.38 5.82 -7.39
N GLY A 144 -12.14 4.82 -6.91
CA GLY A 144 -13.54 4.96 -6.51
C GLY A 144 -14.55 4.80 -7.66
N ASN A 145 -14.09 4.33 -8.82
CA ASN A 145 -14.91 3.97 -9.98
C ASN A 145 -15.49 2.57 -9.77
N PHE A 146 -16.41 2.48 -8.80
CA PHE A 146 -16.94 1.20 -8.33
C PHE A 146 -17.71 0.39 -9.40
N PRO A 147 -18.53 0.98 -10.29
CA PRO A 147 -19.20 0.21 -11.34
C PRO A 147 -18.22 -0.50 -12.27
N GLU A 148 -17.19 0.21 -12.74
CA GLU A 148 -16.16 -0.33 -13.63
C GLU A 148 -15.31 -1.40 -12.92
N SER A 149 -15.02 -1.18 -11.64
CA SER A 149 -14.33 -2.16 -10.79
C SER A 149 -15.16 -3.44 -10.61
N GLU A 150 -16.46 -3.32 -10.40
CA GLU A 150 -17.38 -4.45 -10.23
C GLU A 150 -17.44 -5.31 -11.49
N ASP A 151 -17.61 -4.68 -12.65
CA ASP A 151 -17.62 -5.35 -13.94
C ASP A 151 -16.30 -6.07 -14.23
N ALA A 152 -15.17 -5.46 -13.85
CA ALA A 152 -13.85 -6.08 -13.99
C ALA A 152 -13.69 -7.28 -13.04
N PHE A 153 -14.06 -7.18 -11.75
CA PHE A 153 -14.02 -8.31 -10.82
C PHE A 153 -14.91 -9.47 -11.28
N LYS A 154 -16.09 -9.20 -11.84
CA LYS A 154 -16.99 -10.24 -12.36
C LYS A 154 -16.43 -11.02 -13.53
N GLN A 155 -15.54 -10.44 -14.32
CA GLN A 155 -14.91 -11.13 -15.46
C GLN A 155 -13.93 -12.22 -15.02
N ILE A 156 -13.33 -12.08 -13.83
CA ILE A 156 -12.29 -12.98 -13.32
C ILE A 156 -12.75 -13.79 -12.10
N ALA A 157 -13.85 -13.41 -11.45
CA ALA A 157 -14.39 -14.13 -10.30
C ALA A 157 -15.13 -15.41 -10.71
N SER A 158 -14.92 -16.49 -9.94
CA SER A 158 -15.70 -17.72 -10.04
C SER A 158 -17.13 -17.58 -9.49
N ASP A 159 -17.34 -16.72 -8.48
CA ASP A 159 -18.63 -16.42 -7.85
C ASP A 159 -19.01 -14.93 -8.04
N THR A 160 -19.68 -14.63 -9.15
CA THR A 160 -20.14 -13.27 -9.48
C THR A 160 -21.21 -12.75 -8.52
N THR A 161 -22.02 -13.64 -7.93
CA THR A 161 -23.04 -13.26 -6.94
C THR A 161 -22.39 -12.77 -5.66
N ARG A 162 -21.26 -13.37 -5.26
CA ARG A 162 -20.49 -12.87 -4.12
C ARG A 162 -19.89 -11.49 -4.40
N VAL A 163 -19.44 -11.23 -5.62
CA VAL A 163 -18.99 -9.89 -6.05
C VAL A 163 -20.12 -8.87 -5.90
N ASP A 164 -21.33 -9.15 -6.41
CA ASP A 164 -22.52 -8.28 -6.26
C ASP A 164 -22.76 -7.91 -4.78
N VAL A 165 -22.76 -8.91 -3.90
CA VAL A 165 -22.99 -8.71 -2.46
C VAL A 165 -21.94 -7.80 -1.82
N LEU A 166 -20.68 -7.90 -2.26
CA LEU A 166 -19.57 -7.10 -1.75
C LEU A 166 -19.65 -5.65 -2.25
N PHE A 167 -20.02 -5.42 -3.50
CA PHE A 167 -20.27 -4.06 -4.01
C PHE A 167 -21.52 -3.43 -3.39
N ASP A 168 -22.57 -4.20 -3.12
CA ASP A 168 -23.72 -3.77 -2.31
C ASP A 168 -23.34 -3.41 -0.87
N LYS A 169 -22.38 -4.13 -0.28
CA LYS A 169 -21.81 -3.79 1.03
C LYS A 169 -21.02 -2.47 0.92
N ASN A 170 -20.24 -2.29 -0.15
CA ASN A 170 -19.46 -1.07 -0.40
C ASN A 170 -20.34 0.17 -0.54
N THR A 171 -21.41 0.12 -1.34
CA THR A 171 -22.34 1.26 -1.53
C THR A 171 -23.00 1.71 -0.23
N LYS A 172 -23.24 0.77 0.71
CA LYS A 172 -23.78 1.11 2.04
C LYS A 172 -22.78 1.88 2.90
N ILE A 173 -21.47 1.77 2.65
CA ILE A 173 -20.44 2.53 3.39
C ILE A 173 -20.62 4.03 3.14
N ASP A 174 -20.99 4.42 1.92
CA ASP A 174 -21.19 5.83 1.54
C ASP A 174 -22.34 6.53 2.28
N LYS A 175 -23.21 5.76 2.96
CA LYS A 175 -24.25 6.31 3.84
C LYS A 175 -23.65 6.96 5.09
N LEU A 176 -22.44 6.57 5.50
CA LEU A 176 -21.71 7.22 6.59
C LEU A 176 -21.11 8.53 6.08
N LYS A 177 -21.58 9.68 6.59
CA LYS A 177 -21.12 11.00 6.17
C LYS A 177 -20.30 11.68 7.28
N PRO A 178 -19.00 11.98 7.07
CA PRO A 178 -18.15 12.60 8.08
C PRO A 178 -18.64 13.96 8.58
N LYS A 179 -19.22 14.78 7.68
CA LYS A 179 -19.81 16.08 8.06
C LYS A 179 -21.04 15.91 8.94
N THR A 180 -21.88 14.92 8.67
CA THR A 180 -23.02 14.58 9.53
C THR A 180 -22.54 14.16 10.92
N ALA A 181 -21.51 13.31 11.02
CA ALA A 181 -20.90 12.95 12.30
C ALA A 181 -20.44 14.20 13.09
N LYS A 182 -19.76 15.13 12.42
CA LYS A 182 -19.36 16.40 13.04
C LYS A 182 -20.56 17.21 13.54
N ILE A 183 -21.57 17.43 12.70
CA ILE A 183 -22.77 18.22 13.04
C ILE A 183 -23.50 17.60 14.24
N LEU A 184 -23.70 16.28 14.23
CA LEU A 184 -24.31 15.57 15.36
C LEU A 184 -23.54 15.82 16.67
N SER A 185 -22.21 15.83 16.62
CA SER A 185 -21.37 16.10 17.79
C SER A 185 -21.32 17.57 18.21
N ILE A 186 -21.66 18.50 17.30
CA ILE A 186 -21.89 19.91 17.65
C ILE A 186 -23.21 20.00 18.42
N ILE A 187 -24.28 19.35 17.96
CA ILE A 187 -25.58 19.44 18.62
C ILE A 187 -25.54 18.76 20.00
N VAL A 188 -25.00 17.54 20.06
CA VAL A 188 -24.85 16.78 21.30
C VAL A 188 -23.45 16.15 21.32
N PRO A 189 -22.59 16.52 22.29
CA PRO A 189 -21.27 15.92 22.40
C PRO A 189 -21.33 14.39 22.41
N GLY A 190 -20.54 13.76 21.56
CA GLY A 190 -20.49 12.30 21.46
C GLY A 190 -21.40 11.65 20.41
N LEU A 191 -22.48 12.29 19.99
CA LEU A 191 -23.44 11.64 19.07
C LEU A 191 -22.83 11.27 17.71
N GLY A 192 -21.95 12.11 17.16
CA GLY A 192 -21.30 11.78 15.90
C GLY A 192 -20.36 10.59 15.95
N GLN A 193 -19.74 10.37 17.11
CA GLN A 193 -18.84 9.23 17.33
C GLN A 193 -19.68 7.95 17.43
N ILE A 194 -20.82 7.99 18.13
CA ILE A 194 -21.80 6.91 18.18
C ILE A 194 -22.38 6.62 16.78
N TYR A 195 -22.73 7.66 16.03
CA TYR A 195 -23.18 7.53 14.63
C TYR A 195 -22.15 6.84 13.73
N ALA A 196 -20.85 7.08 13.96
CA ALA A 196 -19.77 6.38 13.27
C ALA A 196 -19.49 4.96 13.80
N GLY A 197 -20.18 4.54 14.87
CA GLY A 197 -20.04 3.22 15.50
C GLY A 197 -19.06 3.16 16.68
N ASP A 198 -18.43 4.28 17.06
CA ASP A 198 -17.51 4.36 18.20
C ASP A 198 -18.23 4.87 19.45
N TRP A 199 -18.93 3.96 20.11
CA TRP A 199 -19.69 4.25 21.34
C TRP A 199 -18.79 4.64 22.51
N LYS A 200 -17.58 4.06 22.61
CA LYS A 200 -16.62 4.36 23.69
C LYS A 200 -16.16 5.82 23.60
N ALA A 201 -15.76 6.26 22.41
CA ALA A 201 -15.41 7.66 22.19
C ALA A 201 -16.60 8.59 22.43
N GLY A 202 -17.79 8.18 21.96
CA GLY A 202 -19.05 8.89 22.17
C GLY A 202 -19.34 9.21 23.63
N ILE A 203 -19.37 8.17 24.48
CA ILE A 203 -19.64 8.31 25.92
C ILE A 203 -18.54 9.13 26.58
N ASN A 204 -17.27 8.90 26.25
CA ASN A 204 -16.17 9.68 26.82
C ASN A 204 -16.29 11.18 26.48
N SER A 205 -16.67 11.52 25.25
CA SER A 205 -16.91 12.91 24.86
C SER A 205 -18.05 13.52 25.65
N LEU A 206 -19.17 12.79 25.79
CA LEU A 206 -20.35 13.26 26.52
C LEU A 206 -20.03 13.52 28.00
N VAL A 207 -19.39 12.56 28.68
CA VAL A 207 -19.02 12.66 30.10
C VAL A 207 -18.07 13.83 30.32
N LEU A 208 -17.06 13.99 29.47
CA LEU A 208 -16.06 15.04 29.62
C LEU A 208 -16.65 16.44 29.42
N THR A 209 -17.38 16.66 28.32
CA THR A 209 -17.98 17.98 28.06
C THR A 209 -19.14 18.26 29.00
N GLY A 210 -19.93 17.25 29.37
CA GLY A 210 -21.03 17.38 30.33
C GLY A 210 -20.51 17.68 31.75
N GLY A 211 -19.43 17.02 32.16
CA GLY A 211 -18.75 17.29 33.42
C GLY A 211 -18.19 18.71 33.47
N LEU A 212 -17.53 19.18 32.41
CA LEU A 212 -17.03 20.56 32.33
C LEU A 212 -18.19 21.58 32.32
N PHE A 213 -19.27 21.28 31.61
CA PHE A 213 -20.46 22.13 31.62
C PHE A 213 -21.05 22.25 33.03
N TYR A 214 -21.23 21.12 33.73
CA TYR A 214 -21.69 21.09 35.11
C TYR A 214 -20.75 21.85 36.05
N LEU A 215 -19.43 21.64 35.95
CA LEU A 215 -18.44 22.35 36.74
C LEU A 215 -18.50 23.87 36.50
N GLY A 216 -18.69 24.29 35.25
CA GLY A 216 -18.86 25.69 34.89
C GLY A 216 -20.09 26.32 35.53
N LEU A 217 -21.24 25.63 35.46
CA LEU A 217 -22.47 26.07 36.14
C LEU A 217 -22.29 26.15 37.66
N ASN A 218 -21.73 25.11 38.27
CA ASN A 218 -21.51 25.06 39.72
C ASN A 218 -20.53 26.15 40.18
N SER A 219 -19.45 26.42 39.43
CA SER A 219 -18.51 27.51 39.74
C SER A 219 -19.16 28.88 39.59
N GLY A 220 -19.99 29.08 38.56
CA GLY A 220 -20.69 30.34 38.31
C GLY A 220 -21.72 30.67 39.38
N ILE A 221 -22.42 29.66 39.89
CA ILE A 221 -23.41 29.80 40.97
C ILE A 221 -22.73 30.04 42.34
N LYS A 222 -21.62 29.34 42.63
CA LYS A 222 -20.98 29.38 43.96
C LYS A 222 -19.97 30.52 44.16
N ASN A 223 -19.25 30.91 43.12
CA ASN A 223 -18.17 31.90 43.22
C ASN A 223 -18.55 33.16 42.46
N SER A 224 -18.28 33.18 41.15
CA SER A 224 -18.67 34.22 40.23
C SER A 224 -18.67 33.69 38.81
N PHE A 225 -19.37 34.38 37.91
CA PHE A 225 -19.30 34.11 36.48
C PHE A 225 -17.86 34.22 35.93
N LEU A 226 -17.09 35.18 36.45
CA LEU A 226 -15.71 35.44 36.05
C LEU A 226 -14.79 34.26 36.40
N ASP A 227 -14.97 33.67 37.59
CA ASP A 227 -14.21 32.49 38.00
C ASP A 227 -14.50 31.30 37.11
N ALA A 228 -15.77 31.06 36.76
CA ALA A 228 -16.14 29.98 35.83
C ALA A 228 -15.58 30.22 34.42
N ALA A 229 -15.60 31.46 33.94
CA ALA A 229 -15.09 31.83 32.63
C ALA A 229 -13.57 31.65 32.53
N ILE A 230 -12.80 31.93 33.58
CA ILE A 230 -11.35 31.76 33.56
C ILE A 230 -10.96 30.30 33.80
N SER A 231 -11.62 29.61 34.74
CA SER A 231 -11.20 28.28 35.19
C SER A 231 -11.74 27.12 34.36
N VAL A 232 -12.93 27.24 33.76
CA VAL A 232 -13.62 26.11 33.09
C VAL A 232 -13.80 26.33 31.59
N LEU A 233 -14.19 27.53 31.18
CA LEU A 233 -14.53 27.81 29.78
C LEU A 233 -13.43 27.44 28.77
N PRO A 234 -12.12 27.69 29.01
CA PRO A 234 -11.07 27.32 28.07
C PRO A 234 -11.01 25.80 27.85
N TRP A 235 -11.21 25.01 28.90
CA TRP A 235 -11.23 23.56 28.83
C TRP A 235 -12.48 23.07 28.13
N PHE A 236 -13.65 23.61 28.48
CA PHE A 236 -14.90 23.27 27.82
C PHE A 236 -14.80 23.50 26.31
N GLN A 237 -14.35 24.69 25.89
CA GLN A 237 -14.15 25.03 24.48
C GLN A 237 -13.19 24.05 23.79
N ARG A 238 -12.05 23.75 24.42
CA ARG A 238 -11.04 22.84 23.87
C ARG A 238 -11.61 21.44 23.64
N TYR A 239 -12.26 20.85 24.65
CA TYR A 239 -12.77 19.48 24.57
C TYR A 239 -14.03 19.37 23.71
N TYR A 240 -14.90 20.38 23.74
CA TYR A 240 -16.07 20.44 22.86
C TYR A 240 -15.65 20.53 21.38
N MET A 241 -14.74 21.46 21.04
CA MET A 241 -14.22 21.59 19.68
C MET A 241 -13.43 20.37 19.23
N GLY A 242 -12.60 19.82 20.12
CA GLY A 242 -11.87 18.58 19.87
C GLY A 242 -12.82 17.42 19.59
N GLY A 243 -13.90 17.28 20.36
CA GLY A 243 -14.89 16.21 20.25
C GLY A 243 -15.54 16.14 18.87
N PHE A 244 -16.10 17.25 18.38
CA PHE A 244 -16.77 17.24 17.07
C PHE A 244 -15.79 17.13 15.90
N LYS A 245 -14.55 17.66 16.01
CA LYS A 245 -13.52 17.44 14.99
C LYS A 245 -13.10 15.98 14.94
N LYS A 246 -12.93 15.35 16.11
CA LYS A 246 -12.61 13.92 16.23
C LYS A 246 -13.72 13.04 15.65
N ALA A 247 -14.99 13.41 15.80
CA ALA A 247 -16.11 12.69 15.20
C ALA A 247 -16.01 12.62 13.66
N GLU A 248 -15.62 13.72 13.00
CA GLU A 248 -15.36 13.72 11.55
C GLU A 248 -14.24 12.74 11.18
N LEU A 249 -13.15 12.74 11.94
CA LEU A 249 -11.99 11.87 11.69
C LEU A 249 -12.31 10.40 11.91
N ILE A 250 -13.05 10.05 12.98
CA ILE A 250 -13.50 8.67 13.23
C ILE A 250 -14.38 8.18 12.08
N ALA A 251 -15.32 8.99 11.61
CA ALA A 251 -16.15 8.62 10.47
C ALA A 251 -15.33 8.36 9.19
N LYS A 252 -14.32 9.21 8.90
CA LYS A 252 -13.40 8.99 7.78
C LYS A 252 -12.61 7.68 7.93
N ALA A 253 -12.04 7.44 9.11
CA ALA A 253 -11.31 6.21 9.39
C ALA A 253 -12.19 4.97 9.24
N LYS A 254 -13.43 5.00 9.73
CA LYS A 254 -14.38 3.89 9.63
C LYS A 254 -14.78 3.59 8.18
N ILE A 255 -14.89 4.61 7.32
CA ILE A 255 -15.13 4.42 5.88
C ILE A 255 -13.95 3.66 5.25
N LEU A 256 -12.72 4.11 5.51
CA LEU A 256 -11.52 3.48 4.96
C LEU A 256 -11.36 2.02 5.44
N GLU A 257 -11.55 1.78 6.75
CA GLU A 257 -11.51 0.44 7.36
C GLU A 257 -12.50 -0.51 6.68
N ARG A 258 -13.78 -0.10 6.57
CA ARG A 258 -14.83 -0.93 5.94
C ARG A 258 -14.58 -1.16 4.45
N ARG A 259 -14.05 -0.17 3.73
CA ARG A 259 -13.70 -0.34 2.31
C ARG A 259 -12.53 -1.29 2.13
N HIS A 260 -11.54 -1.22 3.01
CA HIS A 260 -10.41 -2.14 3.01
C HIS A 260 -10.86 -3.58 3.30
N GLU A 261 -11.79 -3.78 4.26
CA GLU A 261 -12.41 -5.09 4.49
C GLU A 261 -13.09 -5.64 3.23
N VAL A 262 -13.91 -4.82 2.56
CA VAL A 262 -14.56 -5.22 1.31
C VAL A 262 -13.55 -5.56 0.22
N PHE A 263 -12.51 -4.75 0.06
CA PHE A 263 -11.47 -5.00 -0.93
C PHE A 263 -10.75 -6.32 -0.69
N ASN A 264 -10.37 -6.61 0.55
CA ASN A 264 -9.73 -7.90 0.88
C ASN A 264 -10.67 -9.08 0.62
N GLU A 265 -11.96 -8.95 0.97
CA GLU A 265 -12.95 -9.98 0.62
C GLU A 265 -13.11 -10.15 -0.90
N LEU A 266 -12.98 -9.09 -1.70
CA LEU A 266 -12.98 -9.19 -3.17
C LEU A 266 -11.76 -9.95 -3.66
N LEU A 267 -10.56 -9.68 -3.12
CA LEU A 267 -9.34 -10.41 -3.49
C LEU A 267 -9.47 -11.92 -3.21
N GLU A 268 -10.06 -12.32 -2.08
CA GLU A 268 -10.31 -13.72 -1.76
C GLU A 268 -11.28 -14.43 -2.72
N VAL A 269 -12.15 -13.68 -3.42
CA VAL A 269 -13.10 -14.23 -4.40
C VAL A 269 -12.41 -14.54 -5.73
N VAL A 270 -11.40 -13.76 -6.10
CA VAL A 270 -10.64 -13.94 -7.35
C VAL A 270 -9.39 -14.83 -7.21
N GLU A 271 -8.87 -15.01 -5.99
CA GLU A 271 -7.76 -15.93 -5.73
C GLU A 271 -8.16 -17.41 -5.71
N LYS A 272 -9.47 -17.73 -5.74
CA LYS A 272 -10.03 -19.10 -5.71
C LYS A 272 -10.41 -19.62 -7.09
#